data_AF-G3TUE8-F1
#
_entry.id   AF-G3TUE8-F1
#
_cell.length_a   1.000
_cell.length_b   1.000
_cell.length_c   1.000
_cell.angle_alpha   90.00
_cell.angle_beta   90.00
_cell.angle_gamma   90.00
#
_symmetry.space_group_name_H-M   'P 1'
#
loop_
_entity.id
_entity.type
_entity.pdbx_description
1 polymer ?
#
loop_
_entity_poly.entity_id
_entity_poly.type
_entity_poly.pdbx_seq_one_letter_code
_entity_poly.pdbx_strand_id
1 'polypeptide(L)'
;MKCLLLTLGLALVCGIYAVVIPQTRKDLDILKLAGTWHTMVMVASDLSLLVTENAPLRIYIKEMQPTPEGNMEIVLLKRWVCPQGCGRAARVKDACVELTVIAQKTKGPAVFTVNYQGEGKVTLLDIDYEHYLFFCLKASTHPKERAIVCQYLARTLKANTEVMEKFHRALETLPVPIQISLNFTQGKERCRV
;
A
#
# COMPACT_ATOMS: atom_id res chain seq x y z
N MET A 1 13.25 62.68 23.92
CA MET A 1 13.13 61.40 24.68
C MET A 1 12.38 60.43 23.75
N LYS A 2 13.06 59.64 22.91
CA LYS A 2 13.64 58.30 23.15
C LYS A 2 12.60 57.24 23.60
N CYS A 3 12.40 56.25 22.70
CA CYS A 3 12.04 54.84 22.95
C CYS A 3 10.56 54.61 23.38
N LEU A 4 9.77 53.67 22.84
CA LEU A 4 10.06 52.45 22.09
C LEU A 4 8.94 52.18 21.05
N LEU A 5 9.34 52.04 19.79
CA LEU A 5 8.74 51.09 18.85
C LEU A 5 9.25 49.71 19.25
N LEU A 6 8.39 48.76 19.60
CA LEU A 6 8.61 47.31 19.47
C LEU A 6 7.42 46.54 20.04
N THR A 7 7.13 45.40 19.41
CA THR A 7 6.17 44.34 19.77
C THR A 7 4.72 44.66 19.33
N LEU A 8 4.02 43.86 18.53
CA LEU A 8 4.00 42.39 18.46
C LEU A 8 3.57 41.96 17.03
N GLY A 9 4.52 41.84 16.10
CA GLY A 9 4.33 41.11 14.85
C GLY A 9 4.69 39.66 15.07
N LEU A 10 3.76 38.86 15.63
CA LEU A 10 4.00 37.45 15.93
C LEU A 10 3.01 36.55 15.16
N ALA A 11 3.50 36.07 14.03
CA ALA A 11 3.27 34.75 13.43
C ALA A 11 1.84 34.20 13.44
N LEU A 12 1.10 34.46 12.35
CA LEU A 12 0.20 33.45 11.76
C LEU A 12 0.87 32.89 10.50
N VAL A 13 1.98 32.18 10.70
CA VAL A 13 2.39 31.16 9.74
C VAL A 13 1.40 30.02 9.96
N CYS A 14 0.28 30.04 9.24
CA CYS A 14 -0.54 28.86 9.03
C CYS A 14 0.39 27.82 8.41
N GLY A 15 0.89 26.91 9.23
CA GLY A 15 1.59 25.73 8.80
C GLY A 15 0.63 24.90 7.98
N ILE A 16 0.62 25.14 6.67
CA ILE A 16 0.15 24.15 5.72
C ILE A 16 1.17 23.02 5.87
N TYR A 17 0.88 22.05 6.74
CA TYR A 17 1.47 20.72 6.61
C TYR A 17 0.88 20.11 5.32
N ALA A 18 1.25 20.69 4.18
CA ALA A 18 1.32 19.96 2.95
C ALA A 18 2.46 18.98 3.20
N VAL A 19 2.09 17.74 3.52
CA VAL A 19 3.01 16.62 3.54
C VAL A 19 3.75 16.70 2.20
N VAL A 20 4.99 17.18 2.24
CA VAL A 20 5.87 17.15 1.09
C VAL A 20 6.27 15.70 0.98
N ILE A 21 5.45 14.91 0.29
CA ILE A 21 5.85 13.60 -0.23
C ILE A 21 6.95 13.91 -1.25
N PRO A 22 8.23 13.63 -0.95
CA PRO A 22 9.29 13.91 -1.89
C PRO A 22 9.15 12.90 -3.05
N GLN A 23 9.27 13.39 -4.29
CA GLN A 23 9.35 12.64 -5.58
C GLN A 23 8.07 12.34 -6.39
N THR A 24 6.83 12.42 -5.89
CA THR A 24 5.64 12.19 -6.75
C THR A 24 5.21 13.38 -7.63
N ARG A 25 6.10 14.37 -7.86
CA ARG A 25 5.82 15.51 -8.76
C ARG A 25 6.07 15.25 -10.24
N LYS A 26 6.65 14.11 -10.62
CA LYS A 26 6.68 13.67 -12.02
C LYS A 26 5.42 12.86 -12.30
N ASP A 27 4.81 13.08 -13.47
CA ASP A 27 3.72 12.23 -13.94
C ASP A 27 4.16 10.77 -13.87
N LEU A 28 3.38 9.97 -13.14
CA LEU A 28 3.63 8.54 -13.00
C LEU A 28 3.55 7.90 -14.39
N ASP A 29 4.67 7.32 -14.83
CA ASP A 29 4.68 6.47 -16.02
C ASP A 29 4.05 5.12 -15.68
N ILE A 30 2.73 5.04 -15.89
CA ILE A 30 1.93 3.84 -15.59
C ILE A 30 2.42 2.63 -16.40
N LEU A 31 2.95 2.85 -17.61
CA LEU A 31 3.39 1.75 -18.47
C LEU A 31 4.59 1.01 -17.87
N LYS A 32 5.47 1.73 -17.17
CA LYS A 32 6.64 1.15 -16.50
C LYS A 32 6.32 0.36 -15.23
N LEU A 33 5.07 0.41 -14.75
CA LEU A 33 4.61 -0.45 -13.66
C LEU A 33 4.35 -1.89 -14.11
N ALA A 34 4.28 -2.15 -15.42
CA ALA A 34 3.93 -3.44 -15.97
C ALA A 34 4.88 -4.56 -15.49
N GLY A 35 4.33 -5.77 -15.40
CA GLY A 35 5.05 -7.00 -15.11
C GLY A 35 4.96 -7.45 -13.65
N THR A 36 5.81 -8.40 -13.30
CA THR A 36 5.81 -9.08 -12.01
C THR A 36 6.30 -8.19 -10.88
N TRP A 37 5.65 -8.34 -9.72
CA TRP A 37 6.02 -7.70 -8.46
C TRP A 37 5.87 -8.72 -7.33
N HIS A 38 6.72 -8.60 -6.31
CA HIS A 38 6.67 -9.46 -5.12
C HIS A 38 6.41 -8.61 -3.88
N THR A 39 5.44 -9.01 -3.07
CA THR A 39 5.16 -8.34 -1.79
C THR A 39 6.21 -8.71 -0.75
N MET A 40 6.98 -7.72 -0.30
CA MET A 40 8.10 -7.88 0.64
C MET A 40 7.73 -7.53 2.07
N VAL A 41 6.83 -6.56 2.26
CA VAL A 41 6.31 -6.16 3.56
C VAL A 41 4.88 -5.69 3.41
N MET A 42 4.03 -6.02 4.38
CA MET A 42 2.72 -5.39 4.56
C MET A 42 2.63 -4.78 5.95
N VAL A 43 2.12 -3.56 6.03
CA VAL A 43 1.82 -2.89 7.31
C VAL A 43 0.38 -2.41 7.32
N ALA A 44 -0.25 -2.38 8.49
CA ALA A 44 -1.59 -1.83 8.64
C ALA A 44 -1.76 -1.03 9.92
N SER A 45 -2.62 -0.02 9.86
CA SER A 45 -3.04 0.76 11.03
C SER A 45 -4.13 0.08 11.86
N ASP A 46 -4.63 -1.06 11.41
CA ASP A 46 -5.62 -1.88 12.10
C ASP A 46 -5.24 -3.36 11.98
N LEU A 47 -5.13 -4.04 13.13
CA LEU A 47 -4.78 -5.46 13.19
C LEU A 47 -5.71 -6.34 12.35
N SER A 48 -7.01 -6.06 12.37
CA SER A 48 -8.04 -6.88 11.68
C SER A 48 -7.83 -6.97 10.16
N LEU A 49 -7.07 -6.06 9.57
CA LEU A 49 -6.80 -6.04 8.14
C LEU A 49 -5.75 -7.05 7.69
N LEU A 50 -4.84 -7.48 8.59
CA LEU A 50 -3.70 -8.34 8.24
C LEU A 50 -3.42 -9.51 9.20
N VAL A 51 -3.90 -9.46 10.45
CA VAL A 51 -3.43 -10.36 11.52
C VAL A 51 -3.71 -11.84 11.22
N THR A 52 -4.90 -12.16 10.71
CA THR A 52 -5.26 -13.54 10.34
C THR A 52 -4.88 -13.87 8.91
N GLU A 53 -4.70 -15.14 8.59
CA GLU A 53 -4.37 -15.58 7.22
C GLU A 53 -5.48 -15.29 6.20
N ASN A 54 -6.74 -15.21 6.65
CA ASN A 54 -7.91 -14.87 5.86
C ASN A 54 -8.31 -13.39 5.96
N ALA A 55 -7.51 -12.55 6.60
CA ALA A 55 -7.81 -11.14 6.78
C ALA A 55 -8.11 -10.46 5.43
N PRO A 56 -9.04 -9.50 5.38
CA PRO A 56 -9.60 -9.00 4.13
C PRO A 56 -8.55 -8.44 3.18
N LEU A 57 -7.53 -7.76 3.71
CA LEU A 57 -6.48 -7.09 2.96
C LEU A 57 -5.09 -7.77 3.08
N ARG A 58 -5.03 -9.01 3.60
CA ARG A 58 -3.83 -9.83 3.51
C ARG A 58 -3.73 -10.46 2.11
N ILE A 59 -3.34 -9.63 1.15
CA ILE A 59 -3.24 -9.93 -0.28
C ILE A 59 -1.83 -9.65 -0.78
N TYR A 60 -1.35 -10.49 -1.69
CA TYR A 60 -0.03 -10.35 -2.31
C TYR A 60 -0.21 -9.89 -3.75
N ILE A 61 0.56 -8.90 -4.16
CA ILE A 61 0.65 -8.54 -5.58
C ILE A 61 1.49 -9.61 -6.28
N LYS A 62 1.00 -10.09 -7.43
CA LYS A 62 1.73 -10.96 -8.36
C LYS A 62 2.16 -10.19 -9.61
N GLU A 63 1.23 -9.47 -10.23
CA GLU A 63 1.46 -8.83 -11.51
C GLU A 63 0.61 -7.57 -11.68
N MET A 64 1.13 -6.61 -12.43
CA MET A 64 0.43 -5.40 -12.82
C MET A 64 0.48 -5.26 -14.34
N GLN A 65 -0.65 -4.90 -14.95
CA GLN A 65 -0.75 -4.67 -16.39
C GLN A 65 -1.58 -3.41 -16.69
N PRO A 66 -0.99 -2.38 -17.34
CA PRO A 66 -1.73 -1.20 -17.76
C PRO A 66 -2.84 -1.53 -18.76
N THR A 67 -3.97 -0.86 -18.66
CA THR A 67 -5.05 -0.95 -19.65
C THR A 67 -4.94 0.18 -20.69
N PRO A 68 -5.54 0.03 -21.89
CA PRO A 68 -5.57 1.09 -22.91
C PRO A 68 -6.18 2.41 -22.43
N GLU A 69 -7.12 2.35 -21.46
CA GLU A 69 -7.78 3.50 -20.85
C GLU A 69 -6.91 4.19 -19.78
N GLY A 70 -5.71 3.65 -19.52
CA GLY A 70 -4.77 4.16 -18.52
C GLY A 70 -5.07 3.69 -17.09
N ASN A 71 -5.93 2.68 -16.91
CA ASN A 71 -6.13 2.00 -15.63
C ASN A 71 -5.02 0.96 -15.42
N MET A 72 -5.07 0.27 -14.28
CA MET A 72 -4.16 -0.83 -13.96
C MET A 72 -4.95 -2.09 -13.61
N GLU A 73 -4.78 -3.14 -14.39
CA GLU A 73 -5.16 -4.49 -13.98
C GLU A 73 -4.11 -5.04 -13.01
N ILE A 74 -4.54 -5.60 -11.89
CA ILE A 74 -3.65 -6.12 -10.86
C ILE A 74 -4.07 -7.55 -10.54
N VAL A 75 -3.14 -8.48 -10.72
CA VAL A 75 -3.29 -9.87 -10.31
C VAL A 75 -2.80 -9.99 -8.87
N LEU A 76 -3.71 -10.44 -8.01
CA LEU A 76 -3.53 -10.62 -6.59
C LEU A 76 -3.54 -12.11 -6.25
N LEU A 77 -2.73 -12.50 -5.26
CA LEU A 77 -2.80 -13.80 -4.62
C LEU A 77 -3.39 -13.63 -3.23
N LYS A 78 -4.33 -14.51 -2.87
CA LYS A 78 -4.90 -14.57 -1.53
C LYS A 78 -4.94 -16.01 -1.06
N ARG A 79 -4.73 -16.24 0.23
CA ARG A 79 -4.94 -17.56 0.80
C ARG A 79 -6.43 -17.84 0.86
N TRP A 80 -6.85 -18.93 0.24
CA TRP A 80 -8.20 -19.40 0.39
C TRP A 80 -8.36 -20.09 1.75
N VAL A 81 -9.40 -19.68 2.48
CA VAL A 81 -9.79 -20.32 3.72
C VAL A 81 -11.25 -20.70 3.60
N CYS A 82 -11.54 -21.99 3.80
CA CYS A 82 -12.89 -22.53 3.84
C CYS A 82 -13.78 -21.71 4.80
N PRO A 83 -14.84 -21.06 4.30
CA PRO A 83 -15.84 -20.46 5.17
C PRO A 83 -16.53 -21.59 5.96
N GLN A 84 -16.41 -21.58 7.29
CA GLN A 84 -17.16 -22.46 8.20
C GLN A 84 -16.88 -23.98 8.11
N GLY A 85 -15.62 -24.36 7.89
CA GLY A 85 -15.18 -25.75 8.08
C GLY A 85 -15.77 -26.68 7.03
N CYS A 86 -15.22 -26.63 5.82
CA CYS A 86 -15.54 -27.66 4.85
C CYS A 86 -15.20 -29.03 5.46
N GLY A 87 -16.14 -29.99 5.40
CA GLY A 87 -15.99 -31.30 6.04
C GLY A 87 -14.73 -32.04 5.58
N ARG A 88 -14.47 -33.24 6.14
CA ARG A 88 -13.24 -34.04 5.91
C ARG A 88 -12.83 -34.21 4.43
N ALA A 89 -13.76 -34.06 3.48
CA ALA A 89 -13.57 -34.18 2.03
C ALA A 89 -13.03 -32.90 1.34
N ALA A 90 -13.07 -31.73 1.98
CA ALA A 90 -12.67 -30.45 1.39
C ALA A 90 -11.42 -29.88 2.07
N ARG A 91 -10.46 -30.77 2.36
CA ARG A 91 -9.07 -30.37 2.60
C ARG A 91 -8.41 -30.02 1.27
N VAL A 92 -8.88 -28.97 0.61
CA VAL A 92 -8.00 -28.22 -0.31
C VAL A 92 -6.99 -27.55 0.63
N LYS A 93 -5.87 -28.23 0.87
CA LYS A 93 -4.76 -27.69 1.68
C LYS A 93 -4.36 -26.35 1.10
N ASP A 94 -4.50 -25.28 1.88
CA ASP A 94 -3.75 -24.03 1.72
C ASP A 94 -3.60 -23.52 0.27
N ALA A 95 -4.68 -23.56 -0.53
CA ALA A 95 -4.60 -23.09 -1.90
C ALA A 95 -4.53 -21.56 -1.92
N CYS A 96 -3.53 -21.04 -2.61
CA CYS A 96 -3.49 -19.63 -2.99
C CYS A 96 -4.36 -19.48 -4.23
N VAL A 97 -5.34 -18.59 -4.15
CA VAL A 97 -6.23 -18.26 -5.25
C VAL A 97 -5.79 -16.96 -5.89
N GLU A 98 -5.87 -16.92 -7.21
CA GLU A 98 -5.59 -15.72 -8.00
C GLU A 98 -6.89 -14.93 -8.17
N LEU A 99 -6.79 -13.61 -8.04
CA LEU A 99 -7.89 -12.67 -8.19
C LEU A 99 -7.40 -11.50 -9.01
N THR A 100 -8.18 -11.05 -9.97
CA THR A 100 -7.88 -9.87 -10.77
C THR A 100 -8.74 -8.70 -10.32
N VAL A 101 -8.13 -7.55 -10.10
CA VAL A 101 -8.84 -6.29 -9.79
C VAL A 101 -8.38 -5.19 -10.74
N ILE A 102 -9.24 -4.20 -10.98
CA ILE A 102 -8.88 -3.02 -11.76
C ILE A 102 -8.74 -1.84 -10.81
N ALA A 103 -7.54 -1.25 -10.76
CA ALA A 103 -7.27 0.03 -10.16
C ALA A 103 -7.48 1.13 -11.20
N GLN A 104 -8.54 1.90 -11.02
CA GLN A 104 -8.96 2.97 -11.92
C GLN A 104 -8.12 4.22 -11.69
N LYS A 105 -7.66 4.83 -12.79
CA LYS A 105 -6.90 6.08 -12.74
C LYS A 105 -7.78 7.22 -12.24
N THR A 106 -7.23 8.07 -11.37
CA THR A 106 -7.90 9.30 -10.93
C THR A 106 -7.26 10.54 -11.57
N LYS A 107 -7.80 11.72 -11.25
CA LYS A 107 -7.17 13.00 -11.62
C LYS A 107 -5.84 13.24 -10.89
N GLY A 108 -5.57 12.53 -9.80
CA GLY A 108 -4.30 12.63 -9.08
C GLY A 108 -3.20 11.78 -9.74
N PRO A 109 -1.98 12.30 -9.92
CA PRO A 109 -0.93 11.63 -10.72
C PRO A 109 -0.45 10.29 -10.14
N ALA A 110 -0.62 10.07 -8.83
CA ALA A 110 -0.15 8.88 -8.11
C ALA A 110 -1.28 8.20 -7.32
N VAL A 111 -2.53 8.39 -7.77
CA VAL A 111 -3.73 8.00 -7.02
C VAL A 111 -4.67 7.19 -7.92
N PHE A 112 -5.08 6.04 -7.41
CA PHE A 112 -6.04 5.14 -8.06
C PHE A 112 -7.21 4.83 -7.12
N THR A 113 -8.37 4.50 -7.69
CA THR A 113 -9.49 3.89 -6.95
C THR A 113 -9.56 2.41 -7.28
N VAL A 114 -9.86 1.57 -6.30
CA VAL A 114 -10.02 0.13 -6.49
C VAL A 114 -11.29 -0.32 -5.78
N ASN A 115 -12.02 -1.24 -6.39
CA ASN A 115 -13.15 -1.89 -5.73
C ASN A 115 -12.76 -3.32 -5.36
N TYR A 116 -12.33 -3.51 -4.11
CA TYR A 116 -11.97 -4.81 -3.55
C TYR A 116 -12.35 -4.82 -2.08
N GLN A 117 -13.35 -5.64 -1.72
CA GLN A 117 -13.99 -5.60 -0.38
C GLN A 117 -14.63 -4.22 -0.08
N GLY A 118 -15.03 -3.51 -1.13
CA GLY A 118 -15.51 -2.12 -1.07
C GLY A 118 -14.59 -1.15 -1.80
N GLU A 119 -15.02 0.10 -1.92
CA GLU A 119 -14.22 1.14 -2.53
C GLU A 119 -13.01 1.48 -1.65
N GLY A 120 -11.84 1.55 -2.27
CA GLY A 120 -10.60 1.95 -1.63
C GLY A 120 -9.80 2.88 -2.52
N LYS A 121 -8.94 3.68 -1.88
CA LYS A 121 -8.05 4.61 -2.55
C LYS A 121 -6.60 4.17 -2.40
N VAL A 122 -5.94 3.88 -3.52
CA VAL A 122 -4.52 3.55 -3.58
C VAL A 122 -3.73 4.82 -3.83
N THR A 123 -2.69 5.05 -3.03
CA THR A 123 -1.74 6.16 -3.19
C THR A 123 -0.33 5.58 -3.24
N LEU A 124 0.42 5.90 -4.30
CA LEU A 124 1.83 5.54 -4.39
C LEU A 124 2.64 6.50 -3.53
N LEU A 125 3.52 5.94 -2.69
CA LEU A 125 4.38 6.71 -1.79
C LEU A 125 5.73 7.01 -2.43
N ASP A 126 6.36 6.00 -3.01
CA ASP A 126 7.66 6.09 -3.68
C ASP A 126 7.82 4.92 -4.66
N ILE A 127 8.66 5.11 -5.67
CA ILE A 127 8.86 4.11 -6.73
C ILE A 127 10.23 4.22 -7.39
N ASP A 128 10.82 3.06 -7.62
CA ASP A 128 11.83 2.81 -8.62
C ASP A 128 11.34 1.65 -9.50
N TYR A 129 11.06 1.93 -10.78
CA TYR A 129 10.42 1.00 -11.70
C TYR A 129 11.14 -0.35 -11.86
N GLU A 130 12.45 -0.37 -11.65
CA GLU A 130 13.30 -1.55 -11.82
C GLU A 130 13.54 -2.29 -10.50
N HIS A 131 13.23 -1.66 -9.35
CA HIS A 131 13.63 -2.20 -8.05
C HIS A 131 12.48 -2.33 -7.05
N TYR A 132 11.69 -1.28 -6.84
CA TYR A 132 10.71 -1.24 -5.74
C TYR A 132 9.51 -0.32 -6.00
N LEU A 133 8.42 -0.62 -5.31
CA LEU A 133 7.21 0.20 -5.27
C LEU A 133 6.64 0.21 -3.86
N PHE A 134 6.37 1.40 -3.32
CA PHE A 134 5.64 1.58 -2.07
C PHE A 134 4.27 2.18 -2.35
N PHE A 135 3.22 1.61 -1.79
CA PHE A 135 1.89 2.19 -1.88
C PHE A 135 1.10 1.97 -0.59
N CYS A 136 0.08 2.79 -0.39
CA CYS A 136 -0.94 2.60 0.64
C CYS A 136 -2.33 2.52 0.03
N LEU A 137 -3.13 1.58 0.52
CA LEU A 137 -4.56 1.48 0.32
C LEU A 137 -5.27 2.04 1.56
N LYS A 138 -6.09 3.07 1.36
CA LYS A 138 -7.08 3.52 2.34
C LYS A 138 -8.42 2.84 2.03
N ALA A 139 -8.92 2.03 2.96
CA ALA A 139 -10.21 1.37 2.81
C ALA A 139 -11.35 2.36 3.18
N SER A 140 -12.18 2.76 2.21
CA SER A 140 -13.23 3.78 2.43
C SER A 140 -14.44 3.22 3.16
N THR A 141 -14.71 1.92 3.02
CA THR A 141 -15.87 1.23 3.62
C THR A 141 -15.57 0.55 4.97
N HIS A 142 -14.35 0.74 5.51
CA HIS A 142 -13.96 0.10 6.77
C HIS A 142 -14.59 0.83 7.97
N PRO A 143 -15.04 0.12 9.04
CA PRO A 143 -15.69 0.73 10.21
C PRO A 143 -14.87 1.85 10.87
N LYS A 144 -13.54 1.78 10.74
CA LYS A 144 -12.65 2.90 11.04
C LYS A 144 -12.34 3.62 9.73
N GLU A 145 -12.95 4.79 9.54
CA GLU A 145 -12.89 5.66 8.33
C GLU A 145 -11.46 6.07 7.86
N ARG A 146 -10.42 5.63 8.56
CA ARG A 146 -9.00 5.94 8.30
C ARG A 146 -8.09 4.72 8.31
N ALA A 147 -8.62 3.51 8.24
CA ALA A 147 -7.79 2.33 8.22
C ALA A 147 -6.97 2.25 6.91
N ILE A 148 -5.66 2.05 7.05
CA ILE A 148 -4.73 1.97 5.93
C ILE A 148 -3.95 0.66 5.97
N VAL A 149 -3.63 0.16 4.78
CA VAL A 149 -2.64 -0.90 4.55
C VAL A 149 -1.60 -0.36 3.59
N CYS A 150 -0.33 -0.46 3.93
CA CYS A 150 0.75 -0.10 3.03
C CYS A 150 1.61 -1.32 2.71
N GLN A 151 2.10 -1.39 1.48
CA GLN A 151 2.95 -2.49 1.04
C GLN A 151 4.25 -1.97 0.43
N TYR A 152 5.32 -2.73 0.66
CA TYR A 152 6.55 -2.67 -0.11
C TYR A 152 6.55 -3.83 -1.09
N LEU A 153 6.59 -3.51 -2.38
CA LEU A 153 6.82 -4.45 -3.47
C LEU A 153 8.23 -4.34 -4.02
N ALA A 154 8.81 -5.46 -4.44
CA ALA A 154 10.09 -5.49 -5.14
C ALA A 154 9.98 -6.28 -6.46
N ARG A 155 10.84 -5.95 -7.43
CA ARG A 155 10.98 -6.74 -8.67
C ARG A 155 11.64 -8.10 -8.46
N THR A 156 12.35 -8.28 -7.35
CA THR A 156 12.99 -9.55 -6.99
C THR A 156 12.78 -9.86 -5.51
N LEU A 157 12.90 -11.13 -5.13
CA LEU A 157 12.77 -11.57 -3.74
C LEU A 157 14.01 -11.26 -2.87
N LYS A 158 15.04 -10.61 -3.42
CA LYS A 158 16.25 -10.29 -2.68
C LYS A 158 15.99 -9.15 -1.69
N ALA A 159 16.19 -9.42 -0.41
CA ALA A 159 16.10 -8.40 0.63
C ALA A 159 17.10 -7.26 0.38
N ASN A 160 16.64 -6.01 0.48
CA ASN A 160 17.46 -4.82 0.40
C ASN A 160 17.18 -3.93 1.62
N THR A 161 18.16 -3.83 2.52
CA THR A 161 18.04 -3.08 3.78
C THR A 161 17.88 -1.58 3.57
N GLU A 162 18.54 -1.00 2.56
CA GLU A 162 18.41 0.43 2.25
C GLU A 162 16.98 0.76 1.79
N VAL A 163 16.40 -0.09 0.94
CA VAL A 163 15.01 0.08 0.46
C VAL A 163 14.02 -0.15 1.61
N MET A 164 14.28 -1.12 2.50
CA MET A 164 13.47 -1.31 3.71
C MET A 164 13.46 -0.08 4.62
N GLU A 165 14.61 0.57 4.82
CA GLU A 165 14.67 1.82 5.59
C GLU A 165 13.95 2.97 4.89
N LYS A 166 14.05 3.07 3.55
CA LYS A 166 13.25 4.03 2.77
C LYS A 166 11.75 3.80 2.99
N PHE A 167 11.31 2.55 2.98
CA PHE A 167 9.92 2.22 3.27
C PHE A 167 9.51 2.67 4.68
N HIS A 168 10.30 2.38 5.71
CA HIS A 168 10.01 2.83 7.08
C HIS A 168 9.92 4.36 7.18
N ARG A 169 10.85 5.10 6.56
CA ARG A 169 10.78 6.58 6.50
C ARG A 169 9.52 7.08 5.78
N ALA A 170 9.10 6.40 4.72
CA ALA A 170 7.84 6.75 4.04
C ALA A 170 6.63 6.54 4.96
N LEU A 171 6.63 5.49 5.79
CA LEU A 171 5.56 5.22 6.76
C LEU A 171 5.47 6.27 7.88
N GLU A 172 6.57 6.91 8.27
CA GLU A 172 6.58 7.98 9.28
C GLU A 172 5.78 9.21 8.86
N THR A 173 5.52 9.38 7.56
CA THR A 173 4.71 10.48 7.03
C THR A 173 3.20 10.24 7.13
N LEU A 174 2.78 9.03 7.53
CA LEU A 174 1.39 8.64 7.57
C LEU A 174 0.65 9.28 8.75
N PRO A 175 -0.62 9.69 8.58
CA PRO A 175 -1.38 10.37 9.62
C PRO A 175 -1.92 9.44 10.72
N VAL A 176 -1.62 8.13 10.64
CA VAL A 176 -2.10 7.12 11.58
C VAL A 176 -0.97 6.15 11.95
N PRO A 177 -0.92 5.69 13.22
CA PRO A 177 0.10 4.75 13.66
C PRO A 177 -0.10 3.36 13.03
N ILE A 178 1.01 2.71 12.71
CA ILE A 178 1.03 1.31 12.27
C ILE A 178 0.88 0.39 13.50
N GLN A 179 -0.01 -0.59 13.41
CA GLN A 179 -0.29 -1.56 14.48
C GLN A 179 0.29 -2.95 14.20
N ILE A 180 0.44 -3.32 12.92
CA ILE A 180 1.01 -4.60 12.52
C ILE A 180 1.92 -4.43 11.31
N SER A 181 3.01 -5.20 11.33
CA SER A 181 3.95 -5.36 10.22
C SER A 181 4.17 -6.85 10.00
N LEU A 182 4.01 -7.27 8.75
CA LEU A 182 4.33 -8.60 8.27
C LEU A 182 5.51 -8.48 7.31
N ASN A 183 6.65 -9.05 7.68
CA ASN A 183 7.87 -9.02 6.87
C ASN A 183 8.07 -10.36 6.15
N PHE A 184 8.25 -10.28 4.85
CA PHE A 184 8.29 -11.41 3.96
C PHE A 184 9.70 -11.70 3.43
N THR A 185 10.65 -10.80 3.57
CA THR A 185 12.02 -10.93 3.02
C THR A 185 12.75 -12.27 3.31
N GLN A 186 12.47 -12.94 4.43
CA GLN A 186 13.15 -14.17 4.86
C GLN A 186 12.38 -15.48 4.58
N GLY A 187 11.34 -15.43 3.75
CA GLY A 187 10.68 -16.64 3.23
C GLY A 187 9.97 -17.47 4.30
N LYS A 188 8.80 -16.99 4.76
CA LYS A 188 7.83 -17.82 5.52
C LYS A 188 6.40 -17.43 5.18
N GLU A 189 6.06 -17.35 3.89
CA GLU A 189 4.67 -17.17 3.50
C GLU A 189 4.31 -17.92 2.22
N ARG A 190 3.11 -18.48 2.22
CA ARG A 190 2.73 -19.61 1.36
C ARG A 190 2.21 -19.22 -0.04
N CYS A 191 1.96 -17.93 -0.29
CA CYS A 191 1.37 -17.46 -1.55
C CYS A 191 2.30 -16.54 -2.36
N ARG A 192 3.60 -16.82 -2.35
CA ARG A 192 4.54 -16.06 -3.19
C ARG A 192 4.80 -16.77 -4.50
N VAL A 193 4.94 -15.95 -5.54
CA VAL A 193 5.59 -16.32 -6.81
C VAL A 193 7.10 -16.23 -6.64
#